data_AF-A0A8H8P6R7-F1
#
_entry.id   AF-A0A8H8P6R7-F1
#
_cell.length_a   1.000
_cell.length_b   1.000
_cell.length_c   1.000
_cell.angle_alpha   90.00
_cell.angle_beta   90.00
_cell.angle_gamma   90.00
#
_symmetry.space_group_name_H-M   'P 1'
#
loop_
_entity.id
_entity.type
_entity.pdbx_description
1 polymer ?
#
loop_
_entity_poly.entity_id
_entity_poly.type
_entity_poly.pdbx_seq_one_letter_code
_entity_poly.pdbx_strand_id
1 'polypeptide(L)'
;MLFHPAVWAEARAGDVIGLSGTPDQLKFDEIIRGSDSGPLVCQNNTNGPIDLSMGFILGSGANQIYQPTLIWTDVCPGASVTAQFKPKLSAYITREYQATEMLRGEVVTEEIWSQDLDELDYITGWYLMEDRDNGTFSIVLA
;
A
#
# COMPACT_ATOMS: atom_id res chain seq x y z
N MET A 1 -18.52 -5.38 11.07
CA MET A 1 -17.54 -5.35 9.96
C MET A 1 -17.79 -4.04 9.23
N LEU A 2 -16.89 -3.06 9.38
CA LEU A 2 -17.23 -1.63 9.29
C LEU A 2 -16.95 -0.97 7.92
N PHE A 3 -16.42 -1.68 6.94
CA PHE A 3 -16.31 -1.18 5.56
C PHE A 3 -16.25 -2.35 4.58
N HIS A 4 -17.24 -2.47 3.71
CA HIS A 4 -17.22 -3.45 2.61
C HIS A 4 -17.48 -2.70 1.31
N PRO A 5 -16.41 -2.23 0.63
CA PRO A 5 -16.56 -1.38 -0.53
C PRO A 5 -17.09 -2.21 -1.69
N ALA A 6 -18.21 -1.76 -2.26
CA ALA A 6 -18.81 -2.38 -3.45
C ALA A 6 -18.12 -1.90 -4.75
N VAL A 7 -17.41 -0.77 -4.70
CA VAL A 7 -16.74 -0.14 -5.84
C VAL A 7 -15.47 0.55 -5.35
N TRP A 8 -14.44 0.57 -6.19
CA TRP A 8 -13.19 1.30 -5.98
C TRP A 8 -12.74 1.96 -7.28
N ALA A 9 -11.86 2.96 -7.17
CA ALA A 9 -11.17 3.57 -8.29
C ALA A 9 -9.66 3.42 -8.12
N GLU A 10 -8.96 3.06 -9.20
CA GLU A 10 -7.50 2.97 -9.20
C GLU A 10 -6.89 4.37 -9.37
N ALA A 11 -5.93 4.67 -8.50
CA ALA A 11 -5.23 5.95 -8.44
C ALA A 11 -3.71 5.71 -8.48
N ARG A 12 -2.97 6.67 -9.03
CA ARG A 12 -1.50 6.71 -9.02
C ARG A 12 -1.03 7.79 -8.08
N ALA A 13 0.21 7.67 -7.60
CA ALA A 13 0.85 8.72 -6.82
C ALA A 13 0.66 10.09 -7.49
N GLY A 14 0.27 11.08 -6.68
CA GLY A 14 -0.07 12.44 -7.09
C GLY A 14 -1.50 12.66 -7.57
N ASP A 15 -2.28 11.61 -7.81
CA ASP A 15 -3.66 11.77 -8.27
C ASP A 15 -4.58 12.38 -7.22
N VAL A 16 -5.53 13.19 -7.70
CA VAL A 16 -6.67 13.69 -6.92
C VAL A 16 -7.96 13.06 -7.47
N ILE A 17 -8.73 12.43 -6.59
CA ILE A 17 -10.02 11.80 -6.92
C ILE A 17 -11.11 12.37 -6.03
N GLY A 18 -12.15 12.95 -6.63
CA GLY A 18 -13.35 13.35 -5.92
C GLY A 18 -14.36 12.20 -5.81
N LEU A 19 -15.15 12.20 -4.74
CA LEU A 19 -16.45 11.53 -4.70
C LEU A 19 -17.56 12.58 -4.69
N SER A 20 -18.50 12.46 -5.60
CA SER A 20 -19.69 13.31 -5.66
C SER A 20 -20.97 12.48 -5.68
N GLY A 21 -22.09 13.16 -5.44
CA GLY A 21 -23.43 12.55 -5.46
C GLY A 21 -24.16 12.67 -4.12
N THR A 22 -25.12 11.77 -3.92
CA THR A 22 -25.92 11.67 -2.70
C THR A 22 -25.50 10.43 -1.90
N PRO A 23 -25.87 10.32 -0.61
CA PRO A 23 -25.56 9.12 0.19
C PRO A 23 -25.99 7.80 -0.46
N ASP A 24 -27.08 7.82 -1.23
CA ASP A 24 -27.63 6.63 -1.91
C ASP A 24 -27.01 6.38 -3.29
N GLN A 25 -26.36 7.40 -3.89
CA GLN A 25 -25.78 7.34 -5.23
C GLN A 25 -24.48 8.14 -5.28
N LEU A 26 -23.39 7.46 -4.94
CA LEU A 26 -22.03 7.99 -5.04
C LEU A 26 -21.41 7.61 -6.37
N LYS A 27 -20.57 8.51 -6.89
CA LYS A 27 -19.70 8.24 -8.04
C LYS A 27 -18.32 8.83 -7.79
N PHE A 28 -17.31 8.22 -8.42
CA PHE A 28 -16.01 8.84 -8.55
C PHE A 28 -16.07 9.93 -9.62
N ASP A 29 -15.50 11.09 -9.30
CA ASP A 29 -15.28 12.18 -10.25
C ASP A 29 -14.12 11.84 -11.20
N GLU A 30 -13.90 12.70 -12.19
CA GLU A 30 -12.74 12.58 -13.08
C GLU A 30 -11.44 12.68 -12.27
N ILE A 31 -10.50 11.78 -12.55
CA ILE A 31 -9.19 11.75 -11.87
C ILE A 31 -8.33 12.88 -12.41
N ILE A 32 -7.97 13.82 -11.54
CA ILE A 32 -6.99 14.86 -11.87
C ILE A 32 -5.60 14.26 -11.65
N ARG A 33 -4.87 14.01 -12.74
CA ARG A 33 -3.54 13.40 -12.70
C ARG A 33 -2.51 14.39 -12.18
N GLY A 34 -1.75 13.96 -11.16
CA GLY A 34 -0.64 14.73 -10.60
C GLY A 34 0.72 14.22 -11.06
N SER A 35 1.76 14.58 -10.31
CA SER A 35 3.12 14.06 -10.50
C SER A 35 3.26 12.65 -9.93
N ASP A 36 4.03 11.79 -10.59
CA ASP A 36 4.24 10.37 -10.22
C ASP A 36 4.85 10.12 -8.82
N SER A 37 5.16 11.17 -8.04
CA SER A 37 5.72 11.09 -6.68
C SER A 37 4.90 11.85 -5.62
N GLY A 38 3.72 12.36 -5.99
CA GLY A 38 2.85 13.11 -5.07
C GLY A 38 2.02 12.23 -4.14
N PRO A 39 1.41 12.79 -3.10
CA PRO A 39 0.44 12.05 -2.30
C PRO A 39 -0.84 11.80 -3.10
N LEU A 40 -1.54 10.72 -2.75
CA LEU A 40 -2.91 10.47 -3.18
C LEU A 40 -3.86 11.37 -2.39
N VAL A 41 -4.80 12.00 -3.09
CA VAL A 41 -5.81 12.84 -2.46
C VAL A 41 -7.20 12.34 -2.83
N CYS A 42 -8.05 12.15 -1.83
CA CYS A 42 -9.47 11.90 -2.03
C CYS A 42 -10.29 13.06 -1.47
N GLN A 43 -11.22 13.60 -2.25
CA GLN A 43 -12.05 14.74 -1.87
C GLN A 43 -13.50 14.31 -1.67
N ASN A 44 -14.13 14.78 -0.59
CA ASN A 44 -15.57 14.67 -0.45
C ASN A 44 -16.25 15.86 -1.15
N ASN A 45 -16.71 15.66 -2.38
CA ASN A 45 -17.50 16.63 -3.14
C ASN A 45 -19.02 16.38 -3.02
N THR A 46 -19.46 15.55 -2.07
CA THR A 46 -20.88 15.34 -1.78
C THR A 46 -21.43 16.47 -0.89
N ASN A 47 -22.75 16.45 -0.67
CA ASN A 47 -23.43 17.44 0.17
C ASN A 47 -23.45 17.08 1.67
N GLY A 48 -22.87 15.94 2.07
CA GLY A 48 -22.88 15.48 3.47
C GLY A 48 -21.56 14.81 3.88
N PRO A 49 -21.34 14.54 5.18
CA PRO A 49 -20.20 13.76 5.62
C PRO A 49 -20.25 12.34 5.04
N ILE A 50 -19.10 11.79 4.66
CA ILE A 50 -18.95 10.41 4.19
C ILE A 50 -17.71 9.76 4.78
N ASP A 51 -17.74 8.44 4.86
CA ASP A 51 -16.56 7.65 5.18
C ASP A 51 -15.75 7.39 3.91
N LEU A 52 -14.43 7.58 4.00
CA LEU A 52 -13.49 7.37 2.90
C LEU A 52 -12.44 6.33 3.30
N SER A 53 -12.02 5.51 2.35
CA SER A 53 -10.90 4.60 2.55
C SER A 53 -9.92 4.63 1.40
N MET A 54 -8.64 4.48 1.72
CA MET A 54 -7.56 4.25 0.75
C MET A 54 -6.81 2.97 1.12
N GLY A 55 -6.38 2.22 0.12
CA GLY A 55 -5.83 0.89 0.34
C GLY A 55 -5.31 0.25 -0.95
N PHE A 56 -5.08 -1.05 -0.89
CA PHE A 56 -4.45 -1.81 -1.96
C PHE A 56 -5.44 -2.73 -2.64
N ILE A 57 -5.23 -2.97 -3.93
CA ILE A 57 -5.92 -4.03 -4.66
C ILE A 57 -5.01 -5.25 -4.65
N LEU A 58 -5.50 -6.36 -4.11
CA LEU A 58 -4.83 -7.66 -4.14
C LEU A 58 -5.39 -8.53 -5.25
N GLY A 59 -4.58 -9.44 -5.78
CA GLY A 59 -4.98 -10.34 -6.86
C GLY A 59 -4.97 -9.68 -8.25
N SER A 60 -5.61 -10.32 -9.22
CA SER A 60 -5.64 -9.86 -10.62
C SER A 60 -6.93 -10.27 -11.34
N GLY A 61 -7.33 -9.46 -12.33
CA GLY A 61 -8.54 -9.71 -13.13
C GLY A 61 -9.80 -9.80 -12.27
N ALA A 62 -10.62 -10.84 -12.50
CA ALA A 62 -11.86 -11.06 -11.77
C ALA A 62 -11.66 -11.41 -10.28
N ASN A 63 -10.43 -11.70 -9.85
CA ASN A 63 -10.09 -12.05 -8.47
C ASN A 63 -9.51 -10.85 -7.70
N GLN A 64 -9.64 -9.63 -8.23
CA GLN A 64 -9.23 -8.44 -7.53
C GLN A 64 -10.07 -8.23 -6.27
N ILE A 65 -9.39 -8.00 -5.15
CA ILE A 65 -10.01 -7.70 -3.86
C ILE A 65 -9.39 -6.40 -3.36
N TYR A 66 -10.22 -5.38 -3.16
CA TYR A 66 -9.79 -4.18 -2.50
C TYR A 66 -9.68 -4.40 -0.98
N GLN A 67 -8.53 -4.05 -0.43
CA GLN A 67 -8.23 -4.11 0.99
C GLN A 67 -7.99 -2.68 1.52
N PRO A 68 -8.94 -2.11 2.30
CA PRO A 68 -8.75 -0.79 2.90
C PRO A 68 -7.64 -0.84 3.94
N THR A 69 -6.73 0.14 3.88
CA THR A 69 -5.59 0.26 4.82
C THR A 69 -5.75 1.48 5.72
N LEU A 70 -6.24 2.58 5.15
CA LEU A 70 -6.51 3.84 5.84
C LEU A 70 -8.00 4.14 5.70
N ILE A 71 -8.64 4.48 6.81
CA ILE A 71 -10.07 4.77 6.87
C ILE A 71 -10.25 6.09 7.62
N TRP A 72 -11.02 7.00 7.02
CA TRP A 72 -11.47 8.24 7.62
C TRP A 72 -12.97 8.22 7.70
N THR A 73 -13.51 8.57 8.87
CA THR A 73 -14.95 8.64 9.09
C THR A 73 -15.42 10.09 9.13
N ASP A 74 -16.68 10.33 8.73
CA ASP A 74 -17.31 11.66 8.78
C ASP A 74 -16.50 12.79 8.10
N VAL A 75 -15.88 12.48 6.94
CA VAL A 75 -15.14 13.48 6.16
C VAL A 75 -16.13 14.52 5.65
N CYS A 76 -16.01 15.77 6.10
CA CYS A 76 -16.97 16.82 5.80
C CYS A 76 -17.00 17.21 4.30
N PRO A 77 -18.13 17.76 3.80
CA PRO A 77 -18.20 18.31 2.45
C PRO A 77 -17.09 19.32 2.16
N GLY A 78 -16.44 19.20 1.01
CA GLY A 78 -15.31 20.01 0.56
C GLY A 78 -13.97 19.68 1.24
N ALA A 79 -13.95 18.77 2.23
CA ALA A 79 -12.70 18.33 2.84
C ALA A 79 -11.98 17.31 1.97
N SER A 80 -10.67 17.22 2.17
CA SER A 80 -9.80 16.25 1.50
C SER A 80 -9.09 15.38 2.51
N VAL A 81 -8.92 14.11 2.19
CA VAL A 81 -8.01 13.20 2.88
C VAL A 81 -6.82 12.92 1.99
N THR A 82 -5.65 12.73 2.59
CA THR A 82 -4.39 12.59 1.87
C THR A 82 -3.63 11.39 2.41
N ALA A 83 -3.08 10.57 1.52
CA ALA A 83 -2.22 9.46 1.86
C ALA A 83 -0.98 9.43 0.98
N GLN A 84 0.15 9.10 1.59
CA GLN A 84 1.36 8.74 0.87
C GLN A 84 1.75 7.34 1.32
N PHE A 85 1.75 6.39 0.38
CA PHE A 85 2.23 5.05 0.63
C PHE A 85 3.72 5.02 0.32
N LYS A 86 4.55 4.78 1.35
CA LYS A 86 5.99 4.56 1.22
C LYS A 86 6.30 3.11 1.58
N PRO A 87 6.12 2.17 0.66
CA PRO A 87 6.23 0.77 0.98
C PRO A 87 7.70 0.41 1.20
N LYS A 88 8.00 -0.20 2.34
CA LYS A 88 9.35 -0.61 2.71
C LYS A 88 9.56 -2.08 2.37
N LEU A 89 10.54 -2.39 1.53
CA LEU A 89 10.99 -3.76 1.29
C LEU A 89 11.95 -4.16 2.41
N SER A 90 11.69 -5.31 3.03
CA SER A 90 12.40 -5.80 4.21
C SER A 90 12.85 -7.24 3.97
N ALA A 91 14.06 -7.59 4.37
CA ALA A 91 14.59 -8.94 4.24
C ALA A 91 14.97 -9.52 5.60
N TYR A 92 14.64 -10.79 5.78
CA TYR A 92 14.84 -11.55 7.00
C TYR A 92 15.55 -12.86 6.66
N ILE A 93 16.39 -13.34 7.57
CA ILE A 93 16.97 -14.69 7.50
C ILE A 93 16.62 -15.43 8.79
N THR A 94 16.15 -16.66 8.61
CA THR A 94 15.96 -17.61 9.71
C THR A 94 16.76 -18.87 9.42
N ARG A 95 17.54 -19.31 10.40
CA ARG A 95 18.27 -20.59 10.37
C ARG A 95 17.41 -21.75 10.90
N GLU A 96 16.23 -21.44 11.44
CA GLU A 96 15.35 -22.38 12.13
C GLU A 96 14.29 -22.98 11.20
N TYR A 97 14.29 -22.59 9.93
CA TYR A 97 13.35 -23.13 8.95
C TYR A 97 13.54 -24.64 8.75
N GLN A 98 12.52 -25.42 9.08
CA GLN A 98 12.43 -26.83 8.72
C GLN A 98 11.65 -26.96 7.40
N ALA A 99 12.17 -27.74 6.43
CA ALA A 99 11.58 -27.86 5.10
C ALA A 99 10.11 -28.33 5.07
N THR A 100 9.63 -28.93 6.16
CA THR A 100 8.23 -29.39 6.34
C THR A 100 7.32 -28.35 7.00
N GLU A 101 7.87 -27.25 7.51
CA GLU A 101 7.12 -26.20 8.18
C GLU A 101 6.74 -25.09 7.20
N MET A 102 5.45 -24.91 7.01
CA MET A 102 4.93 -23.78 6.25
C MET A 102 5.04 -22.51 7.10
N LEU A 103 5.60 -21.44 6.54
CA LEU A 103 5.59 -20.11 7.17
C LEU A 103 4.13 -19.63 7.26
N ARG A 104 3.55 -19.69 8.46
CA ARG A 104 2.13 -19.34 8.73
C ARG A 104 1.97 -17.99 9.42
N GLY A 105 3.06 -17.27 9.65
CA GLY A 105 3.07 -16.01 10.36
C GLY A 105 4.32 -15.19 10.07
N GLU A 106 4.41 -14.05 10.76
CA GLU A 106 5.53 -13.12 10.67
C GLU A 106 6.85 -13.79 11.09
N VAL A 107 7.92 -13.47 10.38
CA VAL A 107 9.25 -13.99 10.69
C VAL A 107 9.75 -13.28 11.96
N VAL A 108 9.92 -14.02 13.04
CA VAL A 108 10.39 -13.48 14.34
C VAL A 108 11.92 -13.43 14.39
N THR A 109 12.54 -12.94 13.31
CA THR A 109 13.98 -12.63 13.29
C THR A 109 14.18 -11.17 12.98
N GLU A 110 15.33 -10.63 13.39
CA GLU A 110 15.66 -9.25 13.10
C GLU A 110 15.80 -9.05 11.59
N GLU A 111 15.33 -7.90 11.13
CA GLU A 111 15.51 -7.44 9.75
C GLU A 111 17.01 -7.26 9.48
N ILE A 112 17.56 -7.99 8.50
CA ILE A 112 18.98 -7.88 8.16
C ILE A 112 19.25 -6.80 7.12
N TRP A 113 18.21 -6.35 6.43
CA TRP A 113 18.28 -5.37 5.37
C TRP A 113 16.90 -4.80 5.07
N SER A 114 16.87 -3.54 4.66
CA SER A 114 15.64 -2.88 4.26
C SER A 114 15.87 -1.68 3.36
N GLN A 115 14.90 -1.38 2.51
CA GLN A 115 14.94 -0.20 1.64
C GLN A 115 13.52 0.31 1.33
N ASP A 116 13.38 1.62 1.16
CA ASP A 116 12.16 2.21 0.61
C ASP A 116 12.03 1.80 -0.86
N LEU A 117 10.88 1.26 -1.27
CA LEU A 117 10.65 0.87 -2.66
C LEU A 117 10.65 2.08 -3.59
N ASP A 118 10.35 3.28 -3.09
CA ASP A 118 10.43 4.52 -3.87
C ASP A 118 11.89 4.88 -4.22
N GLU A 119 12.87 4.32 -3.50
CA GLU A 119 14.31 4.52 -3.74
C GLU A 119 14.92 3.44 -4.65
N LEU A 120 14.11 2.49 -5.14
CA LEU A 120 14.57 1.38 -5.97
C LEU A 120 14.32 1.64 -7.47
N ASP A 121 15.30 1.26 -8.28
CA ASP A 121 15.14 1.23 -9.73
C ASP A 121 14.11 0.16 -10.13
N TYR A 122 13.49 0.35 -11.30
CA TYR A 122 12.48 -0.57 -11.84
C TYR A 122 12.95 -2.04 -11.87
N ILE A 123 14.25 -2.25 -12.07
CA ILE A 123 14.91 -3.55 -11.90
C ILE A 123 16.11 -3.31 -11.00
N THR A 124 16.07 -3.90 -9.81
CA THR A 124 17.19 -3.91 -8.87
C THR A 124 17.63 -5.35 -8.61
N GLY A 125 18.95 -5.58 -8.60
CA GLY A 125 19.55 -6.86 -8.24
C GLY A 125 20.35 -6.74 -6.95
N TRP A 126 20.43 -7.84 -6.19
CA TRP A 126 21.18 -7.88 -4.93
C TRP A 126 22.00 -9.16 -4.79
N TYR A 127 23.15 -9.05 -4.12
CA TYR A 127 23.92 -10.18 -3.63
C TYR A 127 23.61 -10.43 -2.16
N LEU A 128 23.29 -11.69 -1.83
CA LEU A 128 23.28 -12.17 -0.46
C LEU A 128 24.67 -12.71 -0.11
N MET A 129 25.29 -12.14 0.92
CA MET A 129 26.63 -12.52 1.38
C MET A 129 26.57 -13.06 2.81
N GLU A 130 27.35 -14.10 3.09
CA GLU A 130 27.63 -14.59 4.43
C GLU A 130 29.07 -14.26 4.79
N ASP A 131 29.26 -13.58 5.93
CA ASP A 131 30.56 -13.39 6.54
C ASP A 131 31.00 -14.73 7.16
N ARG A 132 32.11 -15.28 6.67
CA ARG A 132 32.61 -16.59 7.11
C ARG A 132 33.18 -16.56 8.53
N ASP A 133 33.55 -15.40 9.06
CA ASP A 133 34.19 -15.28 10.36
C ASP A 133 33.17 -15.27 11.50
N ASN A 134 31.98 -14.69 11.26
CA ASN A 134 30.93 -14.56 12.28
C ASN A 134 29.56 -15.15 11.88
N GLY A 135 29.39 -15.61 10.63
CA GLY A 135 28.14 -16.18 10.12
C GLY A 135 27.02 -15.15 9.89
N THR A 136 27.34 -13.84 9.91
CA THR A 136 26.36 -12.78 9.68
C THR A 136 26.04 -12.68 8.19
N PHE A 137 24.78 -12.40 7.88
CA PHE A 137 24.34 -12.21 6.51
C PHE A 137 24.12 -10.73 6.21
N SER A 138 24.43 -10.33 4.98
CA SER A 138 24.19 -8.98 4.47
C SER A 138 23.66 -9.03 3.04
N ILE A 139 22.80 -8.08 2.70
CA ILE A 139 22.34 -7.86 1.33
C ILE A 139 22.99 -6.57 0.81
N VAL A 140 23.63 -6.66 -0.36
CA VAL A 140 24.27 -5.52 -1.04
C VAL A 140 23.78 -5.43 -2.48
N LEU A 141 23.78 -4.23 -3.06
CA LEU A 141 23.43 -4.03 -4.47
C LEU A 141 24.39 -4.81 -5.39
N ALA A 142 23.82 -5.40 -6.44
CA ALA A 142 24.56 -6.18 -7.44
C ALA A 142 25.28 -5.31 -8.49
#